data_AF-A0A8T4KCE6-F1
#
_entry.id   AF-A0A8T4KCE6-F1
#
_cell.length_a   1.000
_cell.length_b   1.000
_cell.length_c   1.000
_cell.angle_alpha   90.00
_cell.angle_beta   90.00
_cell.angle_gamma   90.00
#
_symmetry.space_group_name_H-M   'P 1'
#
loop_
_entity.id
_entity.type
_entity.pdbx_description
1 polymer ?
#
loop_
_entity_poly.entity_id
_entity_poly.type
_entity_poly.pdbx_seq_one_letter_code
_entity_poly.pdbx_strand_id
1 'polypeptide(L)'
;MGYSYAPQSSGGLQLGKRGKHLAIAAVIILFVGTFYFVGNTMTGYVTYSESLEQQLNETHNKFLDMKAQYETCDAYLGNANSNIASLNTSLNACSTDMFSQKLAVTSCNNEKERLGREKSDLSNSLSSCRSEQVSSTESYKQLARNSVKAICCSFGDVQSGSVRNWNITNNSIVCTGNYTINCTTGESNY
;
A
#
# COMPACT_ATOMS: atom_id res chain seq x y z
N MET A 1 87.46 -84.75 -61.81
CA MET A 1 87.62 -83.30 -62.04
C MET A 1 87.42 -82.62 -60.70
N GLY A 2 88.29 -81.83 -60.09
CA GLY A 2 89.60 -81.30 -60.44
C GLY A 2 89.92 -80.25 -59.35
N TYR A 3 90.95 -80.55 -58.56
CA TYR A 3 91.80 -79.69 -57.71
C TYR A 3 91.22 -78.75 -56.63
N SER A 4 91.60 -79.08 -55.39
CA SER A 4 91.86 -78.14 -54.29
C SER A 4 92.92 -77.11 -54.64
N TYR A 5 92.77 -75.89 -54.13
CA TYR A 5 93.88 -75.06 -53.60
C TYR A 5 93.33 -74.15 -52.50
N ALA A 6 93.77 -74.38 -51.27
CA ALA A 6 94.02 -73.35 -50.27
C ALA A 6 95.56 -73.19 -50.24
N PRO A 7 96.18 -72.08 -49.78
CA PRO A 7 96.07 -71.71 -48.36
C PRO A 7 96.31 -70.23 -47.96
N GLN A 8 95.97 -69.97 -46.69
CA GLN A 8 96.65 -69.11 -45.71
C GLN A 8 96.90 -67.62 -46.01
N SER A 9 96.45 -66.76 -45.10
CA SER A 9 97.39 -65.90 -44.35
C SER A 9 96.77 -65.34 -43.07
N SER A 10 97.35 -65.81 -41.96
CA SER A 10 97.75 -65.07 -40.75
C SER A 10 96.73 -64.28 -39.90
N GLY A 11 96.88 -64.44 -38.58
CA GLY A 11 96.29 -63.52 -37.60
C GLY A 11 95.66 -64.21 -36.40
N GLY A 12 96.38 -65.16 -35.78
CA GLY A 12 96.04 -65.55 -34.41
C GLY A 12 96.19 -64.35 -33.47
N LEU A 13 95.15 -64.04 -32.70
CA LEU A 13 95.27 -63.32 -31.45
C LEU A 13 94.80 -64.24 -30.32
N GLN A 14 95.76 -64.94 -29.73
CA GLN A 14 95.63 -65.48 -28.39
C GLN A 14 95.73 -64.34 -27.36
N LEU A 15 95.27 -64.64 -26.13
CA LEU A 15 95.20 -63.80 -24.92
C LEU A 15 93.99 -62.85 -24.85
N GLY A 16 93.13 -62.92 -23.84
CA GLY A 16 93.23 -63.61 -22.56
C GLY A 16 92.76 -62.69 -21.44
N LYS A 17 91.78 -63.15 -20.64
CA LYS A 17 91.31 -62.60 -19.35
C LYS A 17 90.84 -61.13 -19.26
N ARG A 18 91.27 -60.18 -20.10
CA ARG A 18 90.90 -58.75 -20.02
C ARG A 18 89.57 -58.41 -20.71
N GLY A 19 89.16 -59.16 -21.73
CA GLY A 19 87.87 -58.94 -22.42
C GLY A 19 86.64 -59.26 -21.56
N LYS A 20 86.75 -60.17 -20.59
CA LYS A 20 85.67 -60.47 -19.64
C LYS A 20 85.41 -59.30 -18.69
N HIS A 21 86.46 -58.62 -18.22
CA HIS A 21 86.32 -57.44 -17.36
C HIS A 21 85.74 -56.23 -18.11
N LEU A 22 86.08 -56.06 -19.40
CA LEU A 22 85.50 -55.02 -20.27
C LEU A 22 84.03 -55.29 -20.61
N ALA A 23 83.67 -56.55 -20.90
CA ALA A 23 82.28 -56.94 -21.13
C ALA A 23 81.43 -56.81 -19.86
N ILE A 24 81.96 -57.21 -18.70
CA ILE A 24 81.29 -57.05 -17.40
C ILE A 24 81.11 -55.55 -17.06
N ALA A 25 82.12 -54.71 -17.29
CA ALA A 25 82.03 -53.27 -17.07
C ALA A 25 80.98 -52.60 -17.98
N ALA A 26 80.90 -52.97 -19.25
CA ALA A 26 79.90 -52.46 -20.18
C ALA A 26 78.47 -52.85 -19.75
N VAL A 27 78.27 -54.08 -19.29
CA VAL A 27 76.97 -54.55 -18.75
C VAL A 27 76.59 -53.77 -17.50
N ILE A 28 77.53 -53.54 -16.58
CA ILE A 28 77.27 -52.75 -15.36
C ILE A 28 76.87 -51.31 -15.71
N ILE A 29 77.57 -50.66 -16.65
CA ILE A 29 77.25 -49.29 -17.07
C ILE A 29 75.85 -49.23 -17.72
N LEU A 30 75.50 -50.23 -18.53
CA LEU A 30 74.19 -50.31 -19.18
C LEU A 30 73.08 -50.50 -18.15
N PHE A 31 73.28 -51.35 -17.14
CA PHE A 31 72.37 -51.49 -16.01
C PHE A 31 72.24 -50.20 -15.20
N VAL A 32 73.34 -49.52 -14.88
CA VAL A 32 73.29 -48.24 -14.14
C VAL A 32 72.54 -47.18 -14.96
N GLY A 33 72.77 -47.14 -16.28
CA GLY A 33 72.07 -46.23 -17.19
C GLY A 33 70.56 -46.50 -17.27
N THR A 34 70.14 -47.77 -17.34
CA THR A 34 68.71 -48.12 -17.33
C THR A 34 68.06 -47.84 -15.98
N PHE A 35 68.73 -48.13 -14.87
CA PHE A 35 68.23 -47.78 -13.53
C PHE A 35 68.10 -46.26 -13.34
N TYR A 36 69.06 -45.47 -13.83
CA TYR A 36 68.97 -44.00 -13.77
C TYR A 36 67.83 -43.45 -14.63
N PHE A 37 67.64 -44.00 -15.84
CA PHE A 37 66.55 -43.59 -16.73
C PHE A 37 65.18 -43.97 -16.16
N VAL A 38 65.02 -45.20 -15.66
CA VAL A 38 63.77 -45.67 -15.02
C VAL A 38 63.51 -44.91 -13.72
N GLY A 39 64.56 -44.60 -12.95
CA GLY A 39 64.46 -43.78 -11.75
C GLY A 39 63.91 -42.39 -12.04
N ASN A 40 64.48 -41.69 -13.04
CA ASN A 40 64.03 -40.36 -13.45
C ASN A 40 62.63 -40.33 -14.06
N THR A 41 62.24 -41.38 -14.80
CA THR A 41 60.87 -41.47 -15.33
C THR A 41 59.87 -41.76 -14.23
N MET A 42 60.20 -42.63 -13.27
CA MET A 42 59.32 -42.91 -12.12
C MET A 42 59.09 -41.67 -11.25
N THR A 43 60.12 -40.87 -10.94
CA THR A 43 59.92 -39.60 -10.20
C THR A 43 59.09 -38.61 -11.00
N GLY A 44 59.30 -38.49 -12.31
CA GLY A 44 58.46 -37.62 -13.16
C GLY A 44 56.98 -38.01 -13.17
N TYR A 45 56.67 -39.31 -13.19
CA TYR A 45 55.30 -39.81 -13.09
C TYR A 45 54.69 -39.55 -11.71
N VAL A 46 55.44 -39.77 -10.63
CA VAL A 46 54.96 -39.52 -9.26
C VAL A 46 54.66 -38.04 -9.03
N THR A 47 55.54 -37.14 -9.48
CA THR A 47 55.30 -35.69 -9.39
C THR A 47 54.10 -35.25 -10.25
N TYR A 48 53.90 -35.87 -11.42
CA TYR A 48 52.74 -35.61 -12.26
C TYR A 48 51.42 -36.11 -11.63
N SER A 49 51.42 -37.29 -11.00
CA SER A 49 50.25 -37.81 -10.29
C SER A 49 49.90 -36.97 -9.07
N GLU A 50 50.88 -36.53 -8.28
CA GLU A 50 50.65 -35.63 -7.13
C GLU A 50 50.08 -34.28 -7.59
N SER A 51 50.58 -33.72 -8.70
CA SER A 51 50.06 -32.48 -9.29
C SER A 51 48.61 -32.64 -9.77
N LEU A 52 48.26 -33.79 -10.36
CA LEU A 52 46.89 -34.09 -10.77
C LEU A 52 45.95 -34.25 -9.57
N GLU A 53 46.37 -34.96 -8.52
CA GLU A 53 45.58 -35.10 -7.29
C GLU A 53 45.36 -33.75 -6.61
N GLN A 54 46.38 -32.89 -6.60
CA GLN A 54 46.25 -31.53 -6.07
C GLN A 54 45.26 -30.70 -6.90
N GLN A 55 45.35 -30.73 -8.23
CA GLN A 55 44.40 -30.03 -9.11
C GLN A 55 42.98 -30.57 -8.97
N LEU A 56 42.81 -31.89 -8.80
CA LEU A 56 41.52 -32.53 -8.57
C LEU A 56 40.91 -32.03 -7.24
N ASN A 57 41.69 -32.03 -6.16
CA ASN A 57 41.25 -31.56 -4.85
C ASN A 57 40.90 -30.06 -4.87
N GLU A 58 41.71 -29.23 -5.51
CA GLU A 58 41.42 -27.80 -5.68
C GLU A 58 40.12 -27.58 -6.48
N THR A 59 39.92 -28.34 -7.55
CA THR A 59 38.70 -28.27 -8.36
C THR A 59 37.48 -28.75 -7.58
N HIS A 60 37.62 -29.83 -6.81
CA HIS A 60 36.57 -30.35 -5.95
C HIS A 60 36.15 -29.33 -4.88
N ASN A 61 37.11 -28.69 -4.22
CA ASN A 61 36.84 -27.66 -3.23
C ASN A 61 36.16 -26.42 -3.85
N LYS A 62 36.60 -25.99 -5.04
CA LYS A 62 35.94 -24.90 -5.79
C LYS A 62 34.51 -25.27 -6.17
N PHE A 63 34.26 -26.52 -6.55
CA PHE A 63 32.90 -27.00 -6.85
C PHE A 63 32.01 -27.00 -5.61
N LEU A 64 32.52 -27.45 -4.46
CA LEU A 64 31.78 -27.42 -3.20
C LEU A 64 31.44 -25.98 -2.77
N ASP A 65 32.39 -25.06 -2.90
CA ASP A 65 32.16 -23.64 -2.59
C ASP A 65 31.12 -23.02 -3.54
N MET A 66 31.24 -23.25 -4.85
CA MET A 66 30.26 -22.80 -5.83
C MET A 66 28.87 -23.37 -5.57
N LYS A 67 28.78 -24.65 -5.17
CA LYS A 67 27.50 -25.28 -4.81
C LYS A 67 26.88 -24.62 -3.58
N ALA A 68 27.67 -24.35 -2.54
CA ALA A 68 27.19 -23.66 -1.34
C ALA A 68 26.70 -22.22 -1.64
N GLN A 69 27.42 -21.50 -2.50
CA GLN A 69 27.00 -20.18 -2.97
C GLN A 69 25.70 -20.25 -3.78
N TYR A 70 25.55 -21.25 -4.65
CA TYR A 70 24.32 -21.46 -5.41
C TYR A 70 23.12 -21.73 -4.50
N GLU A 71 23.25 -22.65 -3.54
CA GLU A 71 22.19 -22.95 -2.57
C GLU A 71 21.79 -21.71 -1.75
N THR A 72 22.78 -20.89 -1.37
CA THR A 72 22.54 -19.63 -0.68
C THR A 72 21.76 -18.65 -1.56
N CYS A 73 22.17 -18.49 -2.83
CA CYS A 73 21.52 -17.62 -3.79
C CYS A 73 20.07 -18.05 -4.05
N ASP A 74 19.83 -19.35 -4.22
CA ASP A 74 18.48 -19.92 -4.43
C ASP A 74 17.57 -19.66 -3.21
N ALA A 75 18.10 -19.83 -1.99
CA ALA A 75 17.37 -19.49 -0.77
C ALA A 75 17.03 -18.00 -0.68
N TYR A 76 17.97 -17.10 -1.03
CA TYR A 76 17.71 -15.66 -1.09
C TYR A 76 16.63 -15.31 -2.12
N LEU A 77 16.67 -15.96 -3.28
CA LEU A 77 15.69 -15.74 -4.36
C LEU A 77 14.30 -16.23 -3.94
N GLY A 78 14.21 -17.38 -3.27
CA GLY A 78 12.97 -17.88 -2.66
C GLY A 78 12.40 -16.91 -1.62
N ASN A 79 13.25 -16.39 -0.74
CA ASN A 79 12.83 -15.41 0.27
C ASN A 79 12.38 -14.08 -0.36
N ALA A 80 13.11 -13.58 -1.37
CA ALA A 80 12.74 -12.38 -2.10
C ALA A 80 11.37 -12.53 -2.78
N ASN A 81 11.11 -13.68 -3.42
CA ASN A 81 9.81 -13.97 -4.02
C ASN A 81 8.68 -14.02 -2.99
N SER A 82 8.92 -14.63 -1.82
CA SER A 82 7.96 -14.64 -0.72
C SER A 82 7.64 -13.22 -0.22
N ASN A 83 8.67 -12.39 -0.06
CA ASN A 83 8.51 -10.99 0.35
C ASN A 83 7.72 -10.18 -0.69
N ILE A 84 8.00 -10.38 -1.98
CA ILE A 84 7.24 -9.73 -3.07
C ILE A 84 5.77 -10.16 -3.02
N ALA A 85 5.49 -11.45 -2.83
CA ALA A 85 4.13 -11.95 -2.72
C ALA A 85 3.40 -11.33 -1.51
N SER A 86 4.07 -11.24 -0.36
CA SER A 86 3.52 -10.60 0.84
C SER A 86 3.22 -9.11 0.60
N LEU A 87 4.16 -8.37 0.00
CA LEU A 87 3.96 -6.97 -0.33
C LEU A 87 2.78 -6.75 -1.28
N ASN A 88 2.61 -7.65 -2.26
CA ASN A 88 1.49 -7.59 -3.19
C ASN A 88 0.14 -7.82 -2.49
N THR A 89 0.08 -8.77 -1.55
CA THR A 89 -1.10 -8.98 -0.70
C THR A 89 -1.41 -7.74 0.14
N SER A 90 -0.40 -7.15 0.79
CA SER A 90 -0.57 -5.91 1.57
C SER A 90 -1.03 -4.74 0.70
N LEU A 91 -0.52 -4.62 -0.53
CA LEU A 91 -0.92 -3.59 -1.48
C LEU A 91 -2.40 -3.75 -1.88
N ASN A 92 -2.85 -4.98 -2.16
CA ASN A 92 -4.24 -5.27 -2.50
C ASN A 92 -5.20 -4.97 -1.33
N ALA A 93 -4.80 -5.32 -0.11
CA ALA A 93 -5.57 -4.98 1.10
C ALA A 93 -5.69 -3.45 1.25
N CYS A 94 -4.58 -2.73 1.16
CA CYS A 94 -4.56 -1.26 1.23
C CYS A 94 -5.44 -0.62 0.16
N SER A 95 -5.41 -1.13 -1.08
CA SER A 95 -6.27 -0.66 -2.18
C SER A 95 -7.76 -0.85 -1.88
N THR A 96 -8.11 -2.01 -1.31
CA THR A 96 -9.51 -2.33 -0.91
C THR A 96 -9.98 -1.43 0.22
N ASP A 97 -9.13 -1.17 1.22
CA ASP A 97 -9.43 -0.27 2.32
C ASP A 97 -9.62 1.17 1.83
N MET A 98 -8.76 1.63 0.92
CA MET A 98 -8.86 2.96 0.32
C MET A 98 -10.17 3.13 -0.46
N PHE A 99 -10.60 2.10 -1.20
CA PHE A 99 -11.88 2.11 -1.89
C PHE A 99 -13.06 2.19 -0.91
N SER A 100 -13.01 1.41 0.17
CA SER A 100 -14.03 1.43 1.22
C SER A 100 -14.13 2.79 1.91
N GLN A 101 -12.99 3.42 2.23
CA GLN A 101 -12.96 4.76 2.79
C GLN A 101 -13.52 5.81 1.84
N LYS A 102 -13.24 5.69 0.53
CA LYS A 102 -13.82 6.59 -0.48
C LYS A 102 -15.34 6.50 -0.52
N LEU A 103 -15.89 5.29 -0.42
CA LEU A 103 -17.35 5.09 -0.32
C LEU A 103 -17.91 5.71 0.95
N ALA A 104 -17.23 5.53 2.09
CA ALA A 104 -17.64 6.12 3.37
C ALA A 104 -17.66 7.66 3.31
N VAL A 105 -16.64 8.29 2.72
CA VAL A 105 -16.59 9.75 2.51
C VAL A 105 -17.73 10.21 1.61
N THR A 106 -18.02 9.47 0.53
CA THR A 106 -19.13 9.78 -0.38
C THR A 106 -20.47 9.72 0.35
N SER A 107 -20.70 8.67 1.15
CA SER A 107 -21.91 8.53 1.97
C SER A 107 -22.03 9.67 3.00
N CYS A 108 -20.94 10.03 3.67
CA CYS A 108 -20.90 11.13 4.63
C CYS A 108 -21.26 12.48 3.96
N ASN A 109 -20.75 12.74 2.75
CA ASN A 109 -21.07 13.95 2.01
C ASN A 109 -22.56 14.01 1.61
N ASN A 110 -23.12 12.91 1.12
CA ASN A 110 -24.55 12.83 0.80
C ASN A 110 -25.42 13.08 2.04
N GLU A 111 -25.02 12.53 3.19
CA GLU A 111 -25.72 12.73 4.46
C GLU A 111 -25.63 14.18 4.94
N LYS A 112 -24.46 14.80 4.81
CA LYS A 112 -24.26 16.23 5.09
C LYS A 112 -25.17 17.10 4.22
N GLU A 113 -25.31 16.80 2.93
CA GLU A 113 -26.22 17.52 2.05
C GLU A 113 -27.69 17.32 2.44
N ARG A 114 -28.08 16.09 2.80
CA ARG A 114 -29.42 15.77 3.29
C ARG A 114 -29.76 16.59 4.54
N LEU A 115 -28.90 16.54 5.55
CA LEU A 115 -29.07 17.32 6.79
C LEU A 115 -29.06 18.83 6.52
N GLY A 116 -28.30 19.29 5.53
CA GLY A 116 -28.32 20.68 5.08
C GLY A 116 -29.69 21.10 4.54
N ARG A 117 -30.32 20.25 3.71
CA ARG A 117 -31.69 20.47 3.21
C ARG A 117 -32.72 20.46 4.34
N GLU A 118 -32.68 19.45 5.22
CA GLU A 118 -33.59 19.35 6.36
C GLU A 118 -33.51 20.55 7.30
N LYS A 119 -32.30 21.06 7.54
CA LYS A 119 -32.09 22.29 8.31
C LYS A 119 -32.75 23.50 7.63
N SER A 120 -32.61 23.62 6.31
CA SER A 120 -33.23 24.70 5.55
C SER A 120 -34.77 24.62 5.61
N ASP A 121 -35.32 23.42 5.44
CA ASP A 121 -36.76 23.18 5.50
C ASP A 121 -37.31 23.50 6.89
N LEU A 122 -36.65 23.04 7.95
CA LEU A 122 -37.04 23.34 9.32
C LEU A 122 -37.00 24.84 9.62
N SER A 123 -35.96 25.54 9.13
CA SER A 123 -35.85 26.99 9.25
C SER A 123 -37.01 27.71 8.55
N ASN A 124 -37.37 27.27 7.36
CA ASN A 124 -38.50 27.80 6.60
C ASN A 124 -39.83 27.56 7.33
N SER A 125 -40.08 26.33 7.81
CA SER A 125 -41.28 26.00 8.59
C SER A 125 -41.39 26.84 9.86
N LEU A 126 -40.28 27.06 10.57
CA LEU A 126 -40.27 27.92 11.75
C LEU A 126 -40.62 29.38 11.40
N SER A 127 -40.10 29.89 10.28
CA SER A 127 -40.41 31.25 9.81
C SER A 127 -41.89 31.41 9.45
N SER A 128 -42.49 30.39 8.80
CA SER A 128 -43.91 30.36 8.47
C SER A 128 -44.76 30.33 9.74
N CYS A 129 -44.42 29.47 10.70
CA CYS A 129 -45.13 29.39 11.98
C CYS A 129 -45.10 30.71 12.75
N ARG A 130 -43.95 31.40 12.78
CA ARG A 130 -43.85 32.75 13.37
C ARG A 130 -44.73 33.77 12.66
N SER A 131 -44.76 33.72 11.33
CA SER A 131 -45.60 34.63 10.53
C SER A 131 -47.08 34.40 10.77
N GLU A 132 -47.50 33.13 10.82
CA GLU A 132 -48.87 32.73 11.18
C GLU A 132 -49.24 33.16 12.60
N GLN A 133 -48.35 32.99 13.58
CA GLN A 133 -48.57 33.45 14.95
C GLN A 133 -48.80 34.97 15.01
N VAL A 134 -47.98 35.75 14.31
CA VAL A 134 -48.13 37.21 14.23
C VAL A 134 -49.46 37.58 13.57
N SER A 135 -49.79 36.94 12.43
CA SER A 135 -51.04 37.18 11.71
C SER A 135 -52.27 36.83 12.54
N SER A 136 -52.25 35.69 13.23
CA SER A 136 -53.33 35.25 14.12
C SER A 136 -53.51 36.21 15.31
N THR A 137 -52.41 36.64 15.93
CA THR A 137 -52.44 37.61 17.04
C THR A 137 -53.03 38.94 16.59
N GLU A 138 -52.65 39.43 15.41
CA GLU A 138 -53.19 40.68 14.86
C GLU A 138 -54.67 40.54 14.51
N SER A 139 -55.06 39.42 13.90
CA SER A 139 -56.46 39.11 13.58
C SER A 139 -57.32 39.04 14.85
N TYR A 140 -56.82 38.41 15.92
CA TYR A 140 -57.50 38.35 17.21
C TYR A 140 -57.65 39.75 17.84
N LYS A 141 -56.59 40.58 17.80
CA LYS A 141 -56.66 41.98 18.26
C LYS A 141 -57.71 42.78 17.47
N GLN A 142 -57.76 42.61 16.15
CA GLN A 142 -58.77 43.27 15.30
C GLN A 142 -60.19 42.78 15.61
N LEU A 143 -60.38 41.47 15.80
CA LEU A 143 -61.67 40.90 16.18
C LEU A 143 -62.14 41.44 17.54
N ALA A 144 -61.28 41.40 18.56
CA ALA A 144 -61.57 41.94 19.88
C ALA A 144 -61.94 43.43 19.81
N ARG A 145 -61.18 44.23 19.04
CA ARG A 145 -61.48 45.64 18.73
C ARG A 145 -62.86 45.83 18.11
N ASN A 146 -63.21 45.03 17.11
CA ASN A 146 -64.50 45.12 16.41
C ASN A 146 -65.68 44.68 17.30
N SER A 147 -65.51 43.63 18.10
CA SER A 147 -66.54 43.17 19.06
C SER A 147 -66.79 44.21 20.15
N VAL A 148 -65.73 44.79 20.70
CA VAL A 148 -65.83 45.84 21.72
C VAL A 148 -66.52 47.08 21.17
N LYS A 149 -66.21 47.51 19.94
CA LYS A 149 -66.93 48.60 19.27
C LYS A 149 -68.45 48.37 19.26
N ALA A 150 -68.90 47.17 18.94
CA ALA A 150 -70.33 46.84 18.85
C ALA A 150 -71.02 46.77 20.23
N ILE A 151 -70.30 46.42 21.30
CA ILE A 151 -70.84 46.35 22.66
C ILE A 151 -70.88 47.75 23.31
N CYS A 152 -69.81 48.52 23.12
CA CYS A 152 -69.58 49.76 23.84
C CYS A 152 -70.17 50.99 23.14
N CYS A 153 -70.14 51.01 21.80
CA CYS A 153 -70.88 52.01 21.05
C CYS A 153 -72.25 51.39 20.72
N SER A 154 -73.32 51.89 21.37
CA SER A 154 -74.69 51.40 21.22
C SER A 154 -75.01 51.01 19.77
N PHE A 155 -75.54 49.80 19.57
CA PHE A 155 -75.83 49.22 18.25
C PHE A 155 -76.73 50.13 17.39
N GLY A 156 -77.69 50.83 18.01
CA GLY A 156 -78.57 51.78 17.34
C GLY A 156 -77.86 53.06 16.87
N ASP A 157 -76.81 53.47 17.59
CA ASP A 157 -76.03 54.67 17.28
C ASP A 157 -74.94 54.41 16.22
N VAL A 158 -74.47 53.16 16.15
CA VAL A 158 -73.62 52.69 15.06
C VAL A 158 -74.42 52.48 13.77
N GLN A 159 -75.64 51.89 13.84
CA GLN A 159 -76.51 51.73 12.66
C GLN A 159 -77.04 53.04 12.11
N SER A 160 -77.33 54.03 12.97
CA SER A 160 -77.80 55.35 12.53
C SER A 160 -76.68 56.27 12.00
N GLY A 161 -75.41 55.83 12.02
CA GLY A 161 -74.26 56.64 11.61
C GLY A 161 -73.90 57.76 12.59
N SER A 162 -74.47 57.75 13.79
CA SER A 162 -74.25 58.76 14.83
C SER A 162 -72.87 58.66 15.47
N VAL A 163 -72.25 57.47 15.49
CA VAL A 163 -70.87 57.26 15.92
C VAL A 163 -69.92 57.48 14.75
N ARG A 164 -69.17 58.59 14.78
CA ARG A 164 -68.24 58.97 13.71
C ARG A 164 -66.83 58.40 13.93
N ASN A 165 -66.42 58.26 15.17
CA ASN A 165 -65.11 57.74 15.53
C ASN A 165 -65.19 56.94 16.83
N TRP A 166 -64.27 56.01 17.06
CA TRP A 166 -64.13 55.33 18.34
C TRP A 166 -62.65 55.06 18.57
N ASN A 167 -62.21 55.17 19.82
CA ASN A 167 -60.82 54.92 20.18
C ASN A 167 -60.73 54.34 21.60
N ILE A 168 -59.61 53.66 21.88
CA ILE A 168 -59.28 53.19 23.21
C ILE A 168 -58.23 54.14 23.78
N THR A 169 -58.59 54.90 24.81
CA THR A 169 -57.72 55.90 25.45
C THR A 169 -57.66 55.62 26.94
N ASN A 170 -56.48 55.56 27.56
CA ASN A 170 -56.33 55.32 29.00
C ASN A 170 -57.14 54.12 29.54
N ASN A 171 -57.12 53.00 28.81
CA ASN A 171 -57.86 51.78 29.17
C ASN A 171 -59.39 51.94 29.22
N SER A 172 -59.95 53.01 28.62
CA SER A 172 -61.38 53.17 28.39
C SER A 172 -61.72 53.26 26.91
N ILE A 173 -62.91 52.79 26.56
CA ILE A 173 -63.45 52.89 25.20
C ILE A 173 -64.26 54.17 25.12
N VAL A 174 -63.84 55.03 24.19
CA VAL A 174 -64.45 56.33 23.93
C VAL A 174 -65.07 56.28 22.55
N CYS A 175 -66.40 56.30 22.49
CA CYS A 175 -67.15 56.43 21.25
C CYS A 175 -67.45 57.92 21.03
N THR A 176 -67.03 58.47 19.90
CA THR A 176 -67.20 59.88 19.53
C THR A 176 -68.21 60.02 18.39
N GLY A 177 -69.27 60.77 18.65
CA GLY A 177 -70.36 61.05 17.72
C GLY A 177 -70.92 62.45 17.93
N ASN A 178 -72.25 62.57 17.94
CA ASN A 178 -72.93 63.77 18.44
C ASN A 178 -72.81 63.93 19.97
N TYR A 179 -72.35 62.90 20.67
CA TYR A 179 -72.07 62.86 22.11
C TYR A 179 -70.88 61.90 22.33
N THR A 180 -70.24 61.99 23.49
CA THR A 180 -69.11 61.12 23.86
C THR A 180 -69.52 60.17 24.98
N ILE A 181 -69.42 58.86 24.75
CA ILE A 181 -69.69 57.83 25.77
C ILE A 181 -68.38 57.21 26.22
N ASN A 182 -68.15 57.20 27.54
CA ASN A 182 -67.07 56.44 28.18
C ASN A 182 -67.63 55.14 28.76
N CYS A 183 -67.29 54.01 28.15
CA CYS A 183 -67.87 52.72 28.53
C CYS A 183 -67.29 52.11 29.82
N THR A 184 -66.21 52.69 30.34
CA THR A 184 -65.61 52.25 31.62
C THR A 184 -66.25 52.95 32.81
N THR A 185 -66.70 54.20 32.64
CA THR A 185 -67.34 54.98 33.72
C THR A 185 -68.86 55.08 33.57
N GLY A 186 -69.42 54.74 32.40
CA GLY A 186 -70.84 54.89 32.11
C GLY A 186 -71.27 56.34 31.91
N GLU A 187 -70.33 57.28 31.87
CA GLU A 187 -70.59 58.71 31.71
C GLU A 187 -70.79 59.07 30.24
N SER A 188 -71.88 59.77 29.95
CA SER A 188 -72.16 60.39 28.67
C SER A 188 -72.05 61.91 28.80
N ASN A 189 -71.14 62.54 28.06
CA ASN A 189 -71.16 63.98 27.89
C ASN A 189 -71.99 64.33 26.65
N TYR A 190 -73.07 65.07 26.89
CA TYR A 190 -73.90 65.73 25.88
C TYR A 190 -73.23 67.00 25.37
#